data_AF-A0A6M1ZMX6-F1
#
_entry.id   AF-A0A6M1ZMX6-F1
#
_cell.length_a   1.000
_cell.length_b   1.000
_cell.length_c   1.000
_cell.angle_alpha   90.00
_cell.angle_beta   90.00
_cell.angle_gamma   90.00
#
_symmetry.space_group_name_H-M   'P 1'
#
loop_
_entity.id
_entity.type
_entity.pdbx_description
1 polymer ?
#
loop_
_entity_poly.entity_id
_entity_poly.type
_entity_poly.pdbx_seq_one_letter_code
_entity_poly.pdbx_strand_id
1 'polypeptide(L)' 'MLAVKNLNRTTLEELIAGGEDSSHQFKTDIRNEISLAAEMVSFSNTEGGTLFIGVADDGLIPGLDKK' A
#
# COMPACT_ATOMS: atom_id res chain seq x y z
N MET A 1 13.49 -8.24 -15.20
CA MET A 1 12.94 -9.32 -14.34
C MET A 1 12.52 -8.65 -13.04
N LEU A 2 11.21 -8.48 -12.83
CA LEU A 2 10.70 -7.79 -11.64
C LEU A 2 10.99 -8.70 -10.43
N ALA A 3 11.94 -8.31 -9.58
CA ALA A 3 12.14 -9.00 -8.31
C ALA A 3 10.95 -8.67 -7.42
N VAL A 4 10.10 -9.66 -7.12
CA VAL A 4 9.13 -9.51 -6.03
C VAL A 4 9.96 -9.27 -4.77
N LYS A 5 9.85 -8.06 -4.22
CA LYS A 5 10.61 -7.63 -3.05
C LYS A 5 10.08 -8.42 -1.85
N ASN A 6 10.87 -9.36 -1.32
CA ASN A 6 10.51 -10.05 -0.08
C ASN A 6 10.68 -9.07 1.08
N LEU A 7 9.59 -8.44 1.49
CA LEU A 7 9.54 -7.59 2.67
C LEU A 7 9.43 -8.46 3.92
N ASN A 8 10.32 -8.25 4.89
CA ASN A 8 10.17 -8.81 6.22
C ASN A 8 9.32 -7.89 7.09
N ARG A 9 8.86 -8.38 8.25
CA ARG A 9 7.99 -7.63 9.16
C ARG A 9 8.58 -6.29 9.59
N THR A 10 9.86 -6.24 9.96
CA THR A 10 10.51 -5.01 10.44
C THR A 10 10.56 -3.97 9.34
N THR A 11 10.97 -4.34 8.12
CA THR A 11 11.01 -3.43 6.98
C THR A 11 9.60 -2.93 6.60
N LEU A 12 8.57 -3.76 6.75
CA LEU A 12 7.20 -3.34 6.54
C LEU A 12 6.75 -2.30 7.59
N GLU A 13 7.03 -2.54 8.87
CA GLU A 13 6.72 -1.60 9.95
C GLU A 13 7.45 -0.26 9.78
N GLU A 14 8.71 -0.28 9.34
CA GLU A 14 9.49 0.92 9.01
C GLU A 14 8.88 1.73 7.85
N LEU A 15 8.44 1.06 6.78
CA LEU A 15 7.79 1.72 5.65
C LEU A 15 6.45 2.34 6.07
N ILE A 16 5.66 1.63 6.88
CA ILE A 16 4.37 2.13 7.37
C ILE A 16 4.57 3.33 8.31
N ALA A 17 5.60 3.29 9.16
CA ALA A 17 5.94 4.41 10.03
C ALA A 17 6.35 5.68 9.25
N GLY A 18 6.76 5.54 7.99
CA GLY A 18 7.03 6.66 7.08
C GLY A 18 5.79 7.42 6.63
N GLY A 19 4.59 6.86 6.79
CA GLY A 19 3.32 7.45 6.35
C GLY A 19 3.08 7.35 4.84
N GLU A 20 1.99 7.96 4.38
CA GLU A 20 1.68 8.04 2.95
C GLU A 20 2.51 9.10 2.23
N ASP A 21 2.93 8.76 1.01
CA ASP A 21 3.56 9.67 0.06
C ASP A 21 3.16 9.30 -1.38
N SER A 22 3.68 10.01 -2.39
CA SER A 22 3.35 9.75 -3.80
C SER A 22 3.68 8.33 -4.30
N SER A 23 4.51 7.59 -3.57
CA SER A 23 4.94 6.22 -3.86
C SER A 23 4.45 5.18 -2.84
N HIS A 24 3.91 5.60 -1.69
CA HIS A 24 3.38 4.74 -0.63
C HIS A 24 1.94 5.16 -0.30
N GLN A 25 0.98 4.29 -0.60
CA GLN A 25 -0.45 4.55 -0.38
C GLN A 25 -1.03 3.50 0.56
N PHE A 26 -1.86 3.90 1.52
CA PHE A 26 -2.46 3.01 2.51
C PHE A 26 -3.97 2.86 2.23
N LYS A 27 -4.48 1.65 2.41
CA LYS A 27 -5.91 1.36 2.36
C LYS A 27 -6.24 0.31 3.41
N THR A 28 -7.20 0.59 4.28
CA THR A 28 -7.66 -0.40 5.27
C THR A 28 -8.38 -1.57 4.59
N ASP A 29 -9.11 -1.30 3.52
CA ASP A 29 -9.88 -2.28 2.74
C ASP A 29 -10.12 -1.73 1.32
N ILE A 30 -10.33 -2.61 0.35
CA ILE A 30 -10.65 -2.23 -1.03
C ILE A 30 -12.16 -2.25 -1.20
N ARG A 31 -12.78 -1.07 -1.02
CA ARG A 31 -14.24 -0.90 -1.13
C ARG A 31 -14.69 -0.20 -2.41
N ASN A 32 -13.75 0.33 -3.18
CA ASN A 32 -14.02 1.06 -4.40
C ASN A 32 -12.94 0.73 -5.44
N GLU A 33 -13.33 -0.07 -6.42
CA GLU A 33 -12.50 -0.53 -7.52
C GLU A 33 -12.03 0.62 -8.43
N ILE A 34 -12.83 1.69 -8.56
CA ILE A 34 -12.48 2.86 -9.37
C ILE A 34 -11.35 3.64 -8.67
N SER A 35 -11.45 3.82 -7.35
CA SER A 35 -10.39 4.44 -6.56
C SER A 35 -9.10 3.63 -6.67
N LEU A 36 -9.16 2.30 -6.55
CA LEU A 36 -7.99 1.44 -6.71
C LEU A 36 -7.38 1.58 -8.12
N ALA A 37 -8.21 1.56 -9.15
CA ALA A 37 -7.74 1.72 -10.53
C ALA A 37 -7.07 3.08 -10.75
N ALA A 38 -7.59 4.15 -10.14
CA ALA A 38 -6.98 5.47 -10.21
C ALA A 38 -5.58 5.49 -9.57
N GLU A 39 -5.39 4.84 -8.43
CA GLU A 39 -4.07 4.70 -7.81
C GLU A 39 -3.11 3.90 -8.70
N MET A 40 -3.58 2.79 -9.29
CA MET A 40 -2.77 1.99 -10.21
C MET A 40 -2.32 2.79 -11.43
N VAL A 41 -3.20 3.63 -11.98
CA VAL A 41 -2.87 4.54 -13.09
C VAL A 41 -1.88 5.61 -12.63
N SER A 42 -2.07 6.18 -11.44
CA SER A 42 -1.15 7.16 -10.85
C SER A 42 0.27 6.58 -10.74
N PHE A 43 0.42 5.38 -10.15
CA PHE A 43 1.71 4.69 -10.07
C PHE A 43 2.30 4.35 -11.44
N SER A 44 1.47 3.95 -12.40
CA SER A 44 1.94 3.63 -13.76
C SER A 44 2.46 4.86 -14.51
N ASN A 45 1.95 6.05 -14.17
CA ASN A 45 2.37 7.33 -14.77
C ASN A 45 3.59 7.95 -14.07
N THR A 46 4.03 7.40 -12.94
CA THR A 46 5.18 7.87 -12.15
C THR A 46 6.28 6.80 -12.11
N GLU A 47 7.11 6.78 -11.07
CA GLU A 47 8.16 5.77 -10.87
C GLU A 47 7.61 4.45 -10.26
N GLY A 48 6.29 4.25 -10.31
CA GLY A 48 5.62 3.17 -9.61
C GLY A 48 5.26 3.53 -8.17
N GLY A 49 4.91 2.51 -7.39
CA GLY A 49 4.56 2.68 -5.99
C GLY A 49 4.21 1.36 -5.32
N THR A 50 3.97 1.45 -4.02
CA THR A 50 3.54 0.35 -3.15
C THR A 50 2.20 0.73 -2.53
N LEU A 51 1.20 -0.12 -2.75
CA LEU A 51 -0.09 -0.02 -2.08
C LEU A 51 -0.10 -1.00 -0.90
N PHE A 52 -0.25 -0.49 0.31
CA PHE A 52 -0.39 -1.29 1.52
C PHE A 52 -1.88 -1.48 1.83
N ILE A 53 -2.35 -2.73 1.75
CA ILE A 53 -3.74 -3.09 2.01
C ILE A 53 -3.85 -3.71 3.42
N GLY A 54 -4.83 -3.26 4.20
CA GLY A 54 -4.97 -3.59 5.63
C GLY A 54 -4.21 -2.64 6.55
N VAL A 55 -3.84 -1.45 6.05
CA VAL A 55 -3.17 -0.38 6.80
C VAL A 55 -4.08 0.84 6.81
N ALA A 56 -4.24 1.47 7.97
CA ALA A 56 -4.99 2.70 8.15
C ALA A 56 -4.08 3.93 8.01
N ASP A 57 -4.68 5.08 7.68
CA ASP A 57 -3.96 6.33 7.41
C ASP A 57 -3.20 6.85 8.65
N ASP A 58 -3.53 6.38 9.85
CA ASP A 58 -2.83 6.66 11.11
C ASP A 58 -1.66 5.69 11.39
N GLY A 59 -1.32 4.83 10.43
CA GLY A 59 -0.26 3.83 10.54
C GLY A 59 -0.66 2.58 11.32
N LEU A 60 -1.91 2.47 11.80
CA LEU A 60 -2.40 1.24 12.39
C LEU A 60 -2.52 0.14 11.33
N ILE A 61 -2.22 -1.10 11.73
CA ILE A 61 -2.26 -2.28 10.85
C ILE A 61 -3.38 -3.22 11.32
N PRO A 62 -4.66 -2.89 11.06
CA PRO A 62 -5.78 -3.77 11.42
C PRO A 62 -5.75 -5.09 10.64
N GLY A 63 -5.05 -5.12 9.50
CA GLY A 63 -4.99 -6.28 8.61
C GLY A 63 -6.24 -6.41 7.75
N LEU A 64 -6.39 -7.58 7.14
CA LEU A 64 -7.52 -7.91 6.26
C LEU A 64 -8.44 -8.90 6.94
N ASP A 65 -9.74 -8.65 6.85
CA ASP A 65 -10.75 -9.63 7.27
C ASP A 65 -10.68 -10.88 6.39
N LYS A 66 -10.69 -12.05 7.05
CA LYS A 66 -10.79 -13.35 6.38
C LYS A 66 -12.27 -13.60 6.05
N LYS A 67 -12.73 -13.13 4.88
CA LYS A 67 -13.99 -13.63 4.32
C LYS A 67 -13.82 -15.03 3.75
#